data_AF-A0AAD6HBY3-F1
#
_entry.id   AF-A0AAD6HBY3-F1
#
_cell.length_a   1.000
_cell.length_b   1.000
_cell.length_c   1.000
_cell.angle_alpha   90.00
_cell.angle_beta   90.00
_cell.angle_gamma   90.00
#
_symmetry.space_group_name_H-M   'P 1'
#
loop_
_entity.id
_entity.type
_entity.pdbx_description
1 polymer ?
#
loop_
_entity_poly.entity_id
_entity_poly.type
_entity_poly.pdbx_seq_one_letter_code
_entity_poly.pdbx_strand_id
1 'polypeptide(L)'
;MAGVGARPDLNNHSRDAAPVHMYADETSKSKFGGILRGTQKYFASTGLVSRNSQFHGLTSAEREKLGGVEYKAVSFLSVVVALYLILFLLLGTIGVGTWLQVNHPEVATENGLSPYWTGSFFAVSAFVNIGMALLDKNMTALQLK
;
A
#
# COMPACT_ATOMS: atom_id res chain seq x y z
N MET A 1 36.11 28.74 -22.53
CA MET A 1 35.24 28.93 -23.71
C MET A 1 33.80 28.80 -23.23
N ALA A 2 33.05 29.90 -23.15
CA ALA A 2 31.64 29.85 -22.76
C ALA A 2 30.79 29.45 -23.98
N GLY A 3 29.86 28.51 -23.80
CA GLY A 3 29.01 28.00 -24.87
C GLY A 3 28.14 29.09 -25.50
N VAL A 4 27.95 29.03 -26.82
CA VAL A 4 27.12 29.96 -27.58
C VAL A 4 25.67 29.85 -27.08
N GLY A 5 25.19 30.88 -26.36
CA GLY A 5 23.89 30.90 -25.68
C GLY A 5 23.95 31.25 -24.20
N ALA A 6 25.14 31.27 -23.58
CA ALA A 6 25.31 31.74 -22.21
C ALA A 6 25.13 33.27 -22.15
N ARG A 7 23.99 33.73 -21.65
CA ARG A 7 23.74 35.12 -21.26
C ARG A 7 24.45 35.38 -19.92
N PRO A 8 25.60 36.09 -19.89
CA PRO A 8 26.36 36.30 -18.65
C PRO A 8 25.66 37.25 -17.68
N ASP A 9 24.66 37.98 -18.17
CA ASP A 9 23.80 38.94 -17.47
C ASP A 9 22.61 38.27 -16.75
N LEU A 10 22.36 36.98 -17.00
CA LEU A 10 21.23 36.27 -16.43
C LEU A 10 21.63 35.60 -15.10
N ASN A 11 21.40 36.29 -13.98
CA ASN A 11 21.60 35.77 -12.62
C ASN A 11 20.49 34.76 -12.19
N ASN A 12 19.92 34.03 -13.14
CA ASN A 12 18.92 32.99 -12.89
C ASN A 12 19.58 31.60 -12.94
N HIS A 13 20.80 31.51 -12.42
CA HIS A 13 21.50 30.23 -12.34
C HIS A 13 20.73 29.34 -11.36
N SER A 14 20.61 28.05 -11.63
CA SER A 14 19.90 27.11 -10.75
C SER A 14 20.48 27.04 -9.33
N ARG A 15 21.68 27.61 -9.12
CA ARG A 15 22.34 27.79 -7.83
C ARG A 15 21.85 29.03 -7.05
N ASP A 16 21.25 30.01 -7.74
CA ASP A 16 20.78 31.29 -7.19
C ASP A 16 19.25 31.31 -6.99
N ALA A 17 18.57 30.20 -7.29
CA ALA A 17 17.14 30.07 -7.05
C ALA A 17 16.83 30.20 -5.55
N ALA A 18 16.01 31.19 -5.18
CA ALA A 18 15.58 31.37 -3.81
C ALA A 18 14.89 30.10 -3.28
N PRO A 19 15.13 29.71 -2.02
CA PRO A 19 14.55 28.49 -1.46
C PRO A 19 13.03 28.59 -1.47
N VAL A 20 12.37 27.65 -2.14
CA VAL A 20 10.92 27.51 -2.07
C VAL A 20 10.58 26.96 -0.69
N HIS A 21 10.16 27.84 0.21
CA HIS A 21 9.57 27.43 1.48
C HIS A 21 8.17 26.89 1.21
N MET A 22 8.01 25.55 1.25
CA MET A 22 6.68 24.94 1.37
C MET A 22 6.11 25.31 2.74
N TYR A 23 5.25 26.31 2.79
CA TYR A 23 4.33 26.48 3.91
C TYR A 23 3.24 25.42 3.75
N ALA A 24 3.15 24.51 4.72
CA ALA A 24 2.05 23.55 4.78
C ALA A 24 0.75 24.33 4.99
N ASP A 25 -0.17 24.24 4.04
CA ASP A 25 -1.51 24.82 4.13
C ASP A 25 -2.31 24.08 5.21
N GLU A 26 -2.57 24.75 6.34
CA GLU A 26 -3.35 24.24 7.47
C GLU A 26 -4.85 24.30 7.18
N THR A 27 -5.34 23.53 6.22
CA THR A 27 -6.79 23.49 5.97
C THR A 27 -7.31 22.07 5.72
N SER A 28 -7.54 21.29 6.78
CA SER A 28 -8.74 20.43 6.91
C SER A 28 -8.78 19.69 8.26
N LYS A 29 -9.72 20.10 9.12
CA LYS A 29 -10.11 19.39 10.35
C LYS A 29 -10.92 18.15 10.00
N SER A 30 -10.49 16.96 10.41
CA SER A 30 -11.39 15.82 10.60
C SER A 30 -10.87 14.88 11.69
N LYS A 31 -11.78 14.21 12.40
CA LYS A 31 -11.63 13.47 13.66
C LYS A 31 -10.55 12.35 13.69
N PHE A 32 -9.80 12.16 12.60
CA PHE A 32 -8.58 11.35 12.52
C PHE A 32 -7.34 12.02 13.17
N GLY A 33 -7.44 13.27 13.61
CA GLY A 33 -6.32 14.08 14.08
C GLY A 33 -5.53 13.53 15.28
N GLY A 34 -6.09 12.62 16.09
CA GLY A 34 -5.38 12.02 17.24
C GLY A 34 -4.25 11.08 16.82
N ILE A 35 -4.51 10.23 15.82
CA ILE A 35 -3.53 9.26 15.28
C ILE A 35 -2.50 9.99 14.39
N LEU A 36 -2.94 11.03 13.68
CA LEU A 36 -2.10 11.81 12.77
C LEU A 36 -1.28 12.92 13.46
N ARG A 37 -1.56 13.26 14.72
CA ARG A 37 -0.85 14.34 15.43
C ARG A 37 0.64 14.08 15.59
N GLY A 38 1.02 12.80 15.73
CA GLY A 38 2.42 12.38 15.81
C GLY A 38 3.12 12.36 14.46
N THR A 39 2.39 12.13 13.36
CA THR A 39 2.98 12.00 12.01
C THR A 39 3.38 13.34 11.40
N GLN A 40 2.69 14.43 11.78
CA GLN A 40 3.01 15.81 11.36
C GLN A 40 4.48 16.21 11.65
N LYS A 41 5.05 15.74 12.76
CA LYS A 41 6.44 16.01 13.15
C LYS A 41 7.47 15.41 12.17
N TYR A 42 7.09 14.40 11.40
CA TYR A 42 7.96 13.74 10.42
C TYR A 42 7.84 14.35 9.01
N PHE A 43 6.75 15.05 8.73
CA PHE A 43 6.57 15.79 7.47
C PHE A 43 7.12 17.22 7.54
N ALA A 44 7.24 17.80 8.73
CA ALA A 44 7.92 19.06 8.98
C ALA A 44 9.47 18.90 8.94
N SER A 45 10.00 18.44 7.81
CA SER A 45 11.43 18.42 7.55
C SER A 45 11.84 19.76 6.95
N THR A 46 12.51 20.61 7.74
CA THR A 46 13.21 21.81 7.26
C THR A 46 14.54 21.43 6.58
N GLY A 47 14.51 20.43 5.68
CA GLY A 47 15.66 19.96 4.95
C GLY A 47 15.63 20.50 3.51
N LEU A 48 16.67 21.24 3.12
CA LEU A 48 16.88 21.63 1.72
C LEU A 48 17.20 20.38 0.89
N VAL A 49 16.16 19.71 0.38
CA VAL A 49 16.31 18.57 -0.54
C VAL A 49 16.45 19.14 -1.95
N SER A 50 17.70 19.27 -2.41
CA SER A 50 17.98 19.50 -3.82
C SER A 50 17.85 18.19 -4.60
N ARG A 51 17.47 18.27 -5.88
CA ARG A 51 17.23 17.12 -6.77
C ARG A 51 18.43 16.16 -6.96
N ASN A 52 19.61 16.52 -6.47
CA ASN A 52 20.83 15.70 -6.52
C ASN A 52 21.61 15.69 -5.20
N SER A 53 20.93 15.83 -4.05
CA SER A 53 21.59 15.75 -2.74
C SER A 53 21.94 14.29 -2.40
N GLN A 54 23.17 13.89 -2.69
CA GLN A 54 23.79 12.74 -2.03
C GLN A 54 24.28 13.17 -0.65
N PHE A 55 23.65 12.66 0.41
CA PHE A 55 24.09 12.94 1.78
C PHE A 55 25.33 12.09 2.09
N HIS A 56 26.50 12.71 2.19
CA HIS A 56 27.74 12.06 2.59
C HIS A 56 28.22 12.68 3.90
N GLY A 57 28.57 11.85 4.89
CA GLY A 57 29.06 12.30 6.19
C GLY A 57 27.99 12.55 7.26
N LEU A 58 26.78 12.00 7.13
CA LEU A 58 25.79 12.01 8.21
C LEU A 58 26.26 11.13 9.37
N THR A 59 26.14 11.63 10.60
CA THR A 59 26.29 10.79 11.79
C THR A 59 25.19 9.72 11.81
N SER A 60 25.46 8.56 12.43
CA SER A 60 24.49 7.45 12.48
C SER A 60 23.10 7.91 12.97
N ALA A 61 23.06 8.85 13.91
CA ALA A 61 21.83 9.43 14.46
C ALA A 61 21.04 10.28 13.44
N GLU A 62 21.70 11.02 12.56
CA GLU A 62 21.02 11.82 11.54
C GLU A 62 20.54 10.95 10.36
N ARG A 63 21.28 9.89 10.03
CA ARG A 63 20.86 8.86 9.07
C ARG A 63 19.63 8.11 9.56
N GLU A 64 19.55 7.82 10.86
CA GLU A 64 18.37 7.22 11.49
C GLU A 64 17.18 8.18 11.57
N LYS A 65 17.44 9.49 11.65
CA LYS A 65 16.40 10.53 11.58
C LYS A 65 15.86 10.71 10.16
N LEU A 66 16.72 10.62 9.14
CA LEU A 66 16.35 10.71 7.72
C LEU A 66 15.68 9.41 7.21
N GLY A 67 16.25 8.24 7.54
CA GLY A 67 15.69 6.92 7.21
C GLY A 67 14.56 6.46 8.14
N GLY A 68 14.35 7.17 9.25
CA GLY A 68 13.34 6.82 10.25
C GLY A 68 11.90 6.94 9.74
N VAL A 69 11.64 7.81 8.76
CA VAL A 69 10.31 7.92 8.14
C VAL A 69 10.04 6.76 7.20
N GLU A 70 11.01 6.40 6.36
CA GLU A 70 10.91 5.26 5.44
C GLU A 70 10.77 3.95 6.23
N TYR A 71 11.58 3.76 7.28
CA TYR A 71 11.48 2.61 8.16
C TYR A 71 10.12 2.54 8.86
N LYS A 72 9.59 3.65 9.38
CA LYS A 72 8.26 3.70 10.00
C LYS A 72 7.15 3.46 8.98
N ALA A 73 7.30 3.94 7.74
CA ALA A 73 6.34 3.69 6.68
C ALA A 73 6.30 2.20 6.31
N VAL A 74 7.45 1.55 6.13
CA VAL A 74 7.54 0.10 5.86
C VAL A 74 7.04 -0.72 7.05
N SER A 75 7.35 -0.31 8.28
CA SER A 75 6.85 -0.97 9.49
C SER A 75 5.34 -0.80 9.68
N PHE A 76 4.75 0.31 9.26
CA PHE A 76 3.30 0.48 9.25
C PHE A 76 2.68 -0.37 8.14
N LEU A 77 3.28 -0.33 6.95
CA LEU A 77 2.83 -1.11 5.80
C LEU A 77 2.85 -2.62 6.09
N SER A 78 3.86 -3.13 6.80
CA SER A 78 3.93 -4.56 7.15
C SER A 78 2.74 -5.00 8.01
N VAL A 79 2.29 -4.16 8.95
CA VAL A 79 1.09 -4.41 9.76
C VAL A 79 -0.17 -4.33 8.91
N VAL A 80 -0.30 -3.29 8.06
CA VAL A 80 -1.45 -3.12 7.18
C VAL A 80 -1.60 -4.30 6.23
N VAL A 81 -0.50 -4.78 5.63
CA VAL A 81 -0.50 -5.93 4.72
C VAL A 81 -0.93 -7.20 5.46
N ALA A 82 -0.40 -7.45 6.66
CA ALA A 82 -0.81 -8.61 7.45
C ALA A 82 -2.31 -8.57 7.82
N LEU A 83 -2.81 -7.42 8.24
CA LEU A 83 -4.23 -7.22 8.55
C LEU A 83 -5.11 -7.39 7.31
N TYR A 84 -4.69 -6.82 6.18
CA TYR A 84 -5.39 -6.96 4.90
C TYR A 84 -5.52 -8.44 4.51
N LEU A 85 -4.43 -9.20 4.58
CA LEU A 85 -4.45 -10.63 4.25
C LEU A 85 -5.43 -11.40 5.15
N ILE A 86 -5.31 -11.24 6.47
CA ILE A 86 -6.15 -11.99 7.43
C ILE A 86 -7.62 -11.60 7.28
N LEU A 87 -7.93 -10.31 7.19
CA LEU A 87 -9.31 -9.83 7.11
C LEU A 87 -9.99 -10.31 5.82
N PHE A 88 -9.32 -10.21 4.67
CA PHE A 88 -9.91 -10.68 3.42
C PHE A 88 -10.03 -12.20 3.35
N LEU A 89 -9.11 -12.95 3.93
CA LEU A 89 -9.24 -14.41 4.04
C LEU A 89 -10.42 -14.80 4.93
N LEU A 90 -10.60 -14.15 6.08
CA LEU A 90 -11.73 -14.42 6.98
C LEU A 90 -13.07 -14.01 6.34
N LEU A 91 -13.16 -12.81 5.76
CA LEU A 91 -14.38 -12.36 5.11
C LEU A 91 -14.71 -13.19 3.87
N GLY A 92 -13.70 -13.58 3.09
CA GLY A 92 -13.85 -14.43 1.93
C GLY A 92 -14.34 -15.83 2.31
N THR A 93 -13.70 -16.47 3.29
CA THR A 93 -14.11 -17.81 3.76
C THR A 93 -15.52 -17.81 4.33
N ILE A 94 -15.85 -16.87 5.21
CA ILE A 94 -17.19 -16.76 5.79
C ILE A 94 -18.22 -16.41 4.71
N GLY A 95 -17.94 -15.42 3.86
CA GLY A 95 -18.86 -14.93 2.84
C GLY A 95 -19.14 -15.96 1.76
N VAL A 96 -18.11 -16.39 1.02
CA VAL A 96 -18.26 -17.33 -0.11
C VAL A 96 -18.57 -18.73 0.39
N GLY A 97 -17.97 -19.17 1.50
CA GLY A 97 -18.28 -20.46 2.12
C GLY A 97 -19.74 -20.58 2.53
N THR A 98 -20.28 -19.56 3.21
CA THR A 98 -21.71 -19.55 3.57
C THR A 98 -22.59 -19.39 2.34
N TRP A 99 -22.21 -18.54 1.39
CA TRP A 99 -22.99 -18.35 0.16
C TRP A 99 -23.14 -19.65 -0.62
N LEU A 100 -22.06 -20.42 -0.79
CA LEU A 100 -22.11 -21.70 -1.50
C LEU A 100 -22.94 -22.73 -0.75
N GLN A 101 -22.83 -22.76 0.58
CA GLN A 101 -23.62 -23.64 1.44
C GLN A 101 -25.13 -23.37 1.35
N VAL A 102 -25.55 -22.11 1.18
CA VAL A 102 -26.96 -21.72 1.16
C VAL A 102 -27.56 -21.79 -0.24
N ASN A 103 -26.84 -21.36 -1.28
CA ASN A 103 -27.41 -21.16 -2.62
C ASN A 103 -27.19 -22.36 -3.54
N HIS A 104 -26.02 -23.02 -3.44
CA HIS A 104 -25.63 -24.10 -4.35
C HIS A 104 -24.90 -25.27 -3.64
N PRO A 105 -25.48 -25.86 -2.59
CA PRO A 105 -24.86 -26.98 -1.90
C PRO A 105 -24.66 -28.22 -2.80
N GLU A 106 -25.51 -28.39 -3.82
CA GLU A 106 -25.46 -29.49 -4.78
C GLU A 106 -24.12 -29.58 -5.51
N VAL A 107 -23.54 -28.43 -5.89
CA VAL A 107 -22.31 -28.33 -6.68
C VAL A 107 -21.13 -29.01 -5.98
N ALA A 108 -21.02 -28.87 -4.66
CA ALA A 108 -19.99 -29.54 -3.87
C ALA A 108 -20.39 -30.98 -3.49
N THR A 109 -21.68 -31.21 -3.19
CA THR A 109 -22.18 -32.51 -2.72
C THR A 109 -22.12 -33.57 -3.82
N GLU A 110 -22.28 -33.20 -5.10
CA GLU A 110 -22.07 -34.08 -6.26
C GLU A 110 -20.67 -34.71 -6.29
N ASN A 111 -19.66 -34.00 -5.76
CA ASN A 111 -18.28 -34.46 -5.65
C ASN A 111 -17.97 -35.08 -4.28
N GLY A 112 -18.97 -35.27 -3.42
CA GLY A 112 -18.79 -35.77 -2.04
C GLY A 112 -18.08 -34.78 -1.10
N LEU A 113 -18.07 -33.49 -1.43
CA LEU A 113 -17.37 -32.45 -0.67
C LEU A 113 -18.35 -31.61 0.16
N SER A 114 -17.85 -31.05 1.26
CA SER A 114 -18.61 -30.06 2.04
C SER A 114 -18.75 -28.75 1.26
N PRO A 115 -19.97 -28.22 1.07
CA PRO A 115 -20.16 -26.97 0.33
C PRO A 115 -19.50 -25.76 1.00
N TYR A 116 -19.59 -25.65 2.33
CA TYR A 116 -18.91 -24.60 3.07
C TYR A 116 -17.40 -24.59 2.85
N TRP A 117 -16.76 -25.76 2.93
CA TRP A 117 -15.30 -25.87 2.73
C TRP A 117 -14.90 -25.62 1.28
N THR A 118 -15.70 -26.09 0.33
CA THR A 118 -15.50 -25.80 -1.10
C THR A 118 -15.55 -24.31 -1.39
N GLY A 119 -16.56 -23.60 -0.89
CA GLY A 119 -16.69 -22.15 -1.08
C GLY A 119 -15.56 -21.38 -0.38
N SER A 120 -15.17 -21.83 0.82
CA SER A 120 -14.04 -21.28 1.56
C SER A 120 -12.73 -21.42 0.78
N PHE A 121 -12.48 -22.60 0.20
CA PHE A 121 -11.29 -22.86 -0.61
C PHE A 121 -11.26 -21.98 -1.86
N PHE A 122 -12.40 -21.81 -2.55
CA PHE A 122 -12.50 -20.91 -3.69
C PHE A 122 -12.19 -19.45 -3.33
N ALA A 123 -12.70 -18.95 -2.20
CA ALA A 123 -12.39 -17.60 -1.74
C ALA A 123 -10.89 -17.39 -1.50
N VAL A 124 -10.25 -18.33 -0.82
CA VAL A 124 -8.80 -18.28 -0.56
C VAL A 124 -8.03 -18.34 -1.87
N SER A 125 -8.31 -19.33 -2.71
CA SER A 125 -7.65 -19.55 -4.00
C SER A 125 -7.74 -18.32 -4.92
N ALA A 126 -8.91 -17.67 -4.96
CA ALA A 126 -9.11 -16.44 -5.71
C ALA A 126 -8.34 -15.27 -5.12
N PHE A 127 -8.34 -15.09 -3.79
CA PHE A 127 -7.65 -13.99 -3.14
C PHE A 127 -6.13 -14.03 -3.31
N VAL A 128 -5.54 -15.23 -3.24
CA VAL A 128 -4.08 -15.41 -3.44
C VAL A 128 -3.70 -15.69 -4.91
N ASN A 129 -4.65 -15.63 -5.85
CA ASN A 129 -4.44 -15.88 -7.27
C ASN A 129 -3.81 -17.25 -7.59
N ILE A 130 -4.20 -18.29 -6.85
CA ILE A 130 -3.71 -19.66 -7.07
C ILE A 130 -4.42 -20.31 -8.27
N GLY A 131 -5.72 -20.08 -8.46
CA GLY A 131 -6.49 -20.67 -9.57
C GLY A 131 -6.84 -22.15 -9.44
N MET A 132 -6.60 -22.75 -8.27
CA MET A 132 -6.96 -24.14 -7.96
C MET A 132 -8.41 -24.26 -7.47
N ALA A 133 -8.99 -25.45 -7.64
CA ALA A 133 -10.33 -25.81 -7.24
C ALA A 133 -10.37 -27.19 -6.59
N LEU A 134 -11.30 -27.40 -5.64
CA LEU A 134 -11.59 -28.74 -5.12
C LEU A 134 -12.50 -29.56 -6.05
N LEU A 135 -13.24 -28.87 -6.92
CA LEU A 135 -14.16 -29.51 -7.86
C LEU A 135 -13.43 -29.94 -9.12
N ASP A 136 -13.80 -31.13 -9.61
CA ASP A 136 -13.31 -31.68 -10.89
C ASP A 136 -13.55 -30.73 -12.06
N LYS A 137 -14.72 -30.08 -12.09
CA LYS A 137 -15.09 -29.10 -13.12
C LYS A 137 -14.58 -27.68 -12.83
N ASN A 138 -13.82 -27.47 -11.75
CA ASN A 138 -13.39 -26.15 -11.31
C ASN A 138 -14.60 -25.19 -11.21
N MET A 139 -14.40 -23.88 -11.38
CA MET A 139 -15.45 -22.86 -11.31
C MET A 139 -16.48 -22.94 -12.45
N THR A 140 -16.27 -23.78 -13.48
CA THR A 140 -17.27 -23.98 -14.53
C THR A 140 -18.54 -24.65 -14.00
N ALA A 141 -18.45 -25.35 -12.86
CA ALA A 141 -19.61 -25.91 -12.17
C ALA A 141 -20.62 -24.85 -11.68
N LEU A 142 -20.21 -23.58 -11.57
CA LEU A 142 -21.04 -22.46 -11.10
C LEU A 142 -21.55 -21.58 -12.26
N GLN A 143 -21.28 -21.95 -13.52
CA GLN A 143 -21.76 -21.19 -14.66
C GLN A 143 -23.26 -21.41 -14.86
N LEU A 144 -23.99 -20.31 -15.10
CA LEU A 144 -25.39 -20.37 -15.51
C LEU A 144 -25.48 -21.02 -16.90
N LYS A 145 -26.49 -21.87 -17.08
CA LYS A 145 -26.76 -22.56 -18.34
C LYS A 145 -27.44 -21.65 -19.36
#